data_AF-A0AAN6K0L9-F1
#
_entry.id   AF-A0AAN6K0L9-F1
#
_cell.length_a   1.000
_cell.length_b   1.000
_cell.length_c   1.000
_cell.angle_alpha   90.00
_cell.angle_beta   90.00
_cell.angle_gamma   90.00
#
_symmetry.space_group_name_H-M   'P 1'
#
loop_
_entity.id
_entity.type
_entity.pdbx_description
1 polymer ?
#
loop_
_entity_poly.entity_id
_entity_poly.type
_entity_poly.pdbx_seq_one_letter_code
_entity_poly.pdbx_strand_id
1 'polypeptide(L)'
;MATIVQTLIHPVFPRAHTSPVSPFVAKMKQQFLSLDIPLPAMPLMGTGHSLWDHKPLEPYLPSGHDEPEITTWFLDTRELWPGENILTAPGAAEALALVSVAEQKIITTKMFIADAKMSLASALLKRAFITKVLGVSWKDVKIARKGNEKHGKPCAVDEYGRPIEGIDFNVSHQNGLVALVGWDGRRRQRYSPNGHIMGVLSPGATPEDVMVGIDIVCVNERENAMSTIEQEGFDGWVDIYDAVFSDEERWTMKYDVDYVTLLDGTHLPAKDVGRNDRVLKRNQSLTCVTQTGREHTFPSELLIDAKLRRFYTYFCYKEAYIKLAGEALLAPWLKQLEFFNVRSPKPGVVARCSTHGTWGEEVDDVEVKLHGRVVDDVKMKIQAFEEDFMISCAIQGAIHGLTIPAFQKLDLVLDVLSCAVDETLDRKDSFMDMQAEIIKAPEVQCPDHLLSPWESRYWTSTRKSTSSPMTDLRICMHAACNTPAAPDIGCGERKEPDPSF
;
A
#
# COMPACT_ATOMS: atom_id res chain seq x y z
N MET A 1 -35.94 -61.64 -14.44
CA MET A 1 -35.02 -61.45 -13.29
C MET A 1 -33.61 -61.65 -13.82
N ALA A 2 -32.94 -60.57 -14.19
CA ALA A 2 -31.62 -60.59 -14.80
C ALA A 2 -30.60 -60.06 -13.79
N THR A 3 -29.62 -60.90 -13.47
CA THR A 3 -28.58 -60.67 -12.47
C THR A 3 -27.54 -59.68 -13.02
N ILE A 4 -27.35 -58.60 -12.29
CA ILE A 4 -26.40 -57.52 -12.59
C ILE A 4 -25.00 -57.96 -12.19
N VAL A 5 -24.07 -57.95 -13.16
CA VAL A 5 -22.62 -58.05 -12.92
C VAL A 5 -22.07 -56.62 -12.87
N GLN A 6 -21.42 -56.31 -11.76
CA GLN A 6 -20.88 -55.00 -11.42
C GLN A 6 -19.43 -54.92 -11.88
N THR A 7 -19.16 -54.16 -12.94
CA THR A 7 -17.80 -53.86 -13.41
C THR A 7 -17.46 -52.41 -13.03
N LEU A 8 -16.48 -52.25 -12.14
CA LEU A 8 -15.89 -50.97 -11.77
C LEU A 8 -15.11 -50.38 -12.95
N ILE A 9 -15.51 -49.20 -13.44
CA ILE A 9 -14.73 -48.37 -14.35
C ILE A 9 -14.40 -47.06 -13.60
N HIS A 10 -13.13 -46.83 -13.32
CA HIS A 10 -12.61 -45.56 -12.84
C HIS A 10 -12.60 -44.53 -13.99
N PRO A 11 -13.08 -43.28 -13.79
CA PRO A 11 -12.86 -42.22 -14.77
C PRO A 11 -11.43 -41.68 -14.67
N VAL A 12 -10.71 -41.73 -15.79
CA VAL A 12 -9.42 -41.07 -16.00
C VAL A 12 -9.65 -39.58 -16.24
N PHE A 13 -9.13 -38.73 -15.35
CA PHE A 13 -9.09 -37.27 -15.56
C PHE A 13 -8.00 -36.91 -16.58
N PRO A 14 -8.27 -36.09 -17.61
CA PRO A 14 -7.22 -35.56 -18.47
C PRO A 14 -6.40 -34.49 -17.73
N ARG A 15 -5.07 -34.58 -17.85
CA ARG A 15 -4.09 -33.61 -17.37
C ARG A 15 -4.40 -32.20 -17.93
N ALA A 16 -4.28 -31.19 -17.07
CA ALA A 16 -4.34 -29.79 -17.45
C ALA A 16 -3.24 -29.47 -18.47
N HIS A 17 -3.64 -29.01 -19.66
CA HIS A 17 -2.73 -28.39 -20.61
C HIS A 17 -2.41 -26.98 -20.11
N THR A 18 -1.18 -26.76 -19.65
CA THR A 18 -0.62 -25.43 -19.47
C THR A 18 -0.35 -24.86 -20.86
N SER A 19 -1.16 -23.89 -21.31
CA SER A 19 -0.86 -23.11 -22.51
C SER A 19 0.44 -22.33 -22.30
N PRO A 20 1.31 -22.20 -23.32
CA PRO A 20 2.53 -21.40 -23.21
C PRO A 20 2.18 -19.93 -23.00
N VAL A 21 2.80 -19.33 -21.98
CA VAL A 21 2.69 -17.91 -21.62
C VAL A 21 3.03 -17.06 -22.84
N SER A 22 2.17 -16.10 -23.18
CA SER A 22 2.39 -15.13 -24.27
C SER A 22 3.75 -14.42 -24.08
N PRO A 23 4.55 -14.22 -25.15
CA PRO A 23 5.83 -13.51 -25.09
C PRO A 23 5.75 -12.10 -24.46
N PHE A 24 4.55 -11.51 -24.46
CA PHE A 24 4.26 -10.22 -23.83
C PHE A 24 4.22 -10.32 -22.30
N VAL A 25 3.61 -11.37 -21.73
CA VAL A 25 3.53 -11.64 -20.29
C VAL A 25 4.92 -11.98 -19.73
N ALA A 26 5.76 -12.69 -20.51
CA ALA A 26 7.15 -12.94 -20.14
C ALA A 26 7.98 -11.64 -20.02
N LYS A 27 7.69 -10.64 -20.86
CA LYS A 27 8.38 -9.34 -20.85
C LYS A 27 7.99 -8.48 -19.64
N MET A 28 6.73 -8.52 -19.19
CA MET A 28 6.32 -7.86 -17.94
C MET A 28 6.93 -8.54 -16.71
N LYS A 29 6.97 -9.88 -16.67
CA LYS A 29 7.63 -10.63 -15.58
C LYS A 29 9.13 -10.30 -15.45
N GLN A 30 9.83 -10.02 -16.55
CA GLN A 30 11.24 -9.65 -16.53
C GLN A 30 11.52 -8.22 -16.02
N GLN A 31 10.64 -7.25 -16.26
CA GLN A 31 10.82 -5.89 -15.72
C GLN A 31 10.58 -5.81 -14.20
N PHE A 32 9.89 -6.79 -13.62
CA PHE A 32 9.52 -6.80 -12.21
C PHE A 32 10.59 -7.44 -11.29
N LEU A 33 11.58 -8.17 -11.83
CA LEU A 33 12.41 -9.10 -11.04
C LEU A 33 13.92 -8.79 -10.96
N SER A 34 14.42 -7.65 -11.43
CA SER A 34 15.87 -7.41 -11.50
C SER A 34 16.36 -6.27 -10.61
N LEU A 35 16.45 -6.47 -9.29
CA LEU A 35 17.30 -5.67 -8.40
C LEU A 35 17.74 -6.51 -7.18
N ASP A 36 18.89 -7.18 -7.28
CA ASP A 36 19.56 -7.85 -6.15
C ASP A 36 20.56 -6.91 -5.46
N ILE A 37 20.56 -6.86 -4.12
CA ILE A 37 21.66 -6.29 -3.31
C ILE A 37 21.90 -7.18 -2.07
N PRO A 38 23.17 -7.49 -1.71
CA PRO A 38 23.52 -8.40 -0.62
C PRO A 38 23.63 -7.72 0.76
N LEU A 39 23.33 -8.49 1.82
CA LEU A 39 23.48 -8.12 3.24
C LEU A 39 24.86 -8.50 3.79
N PRO A 40 25.51 -7.63 4.60
CA PRO A 40 26.51 -8.06 5.57
C PRO A 40 26.04 -7.83 7.02
N ALA A 41 26.25 -8.83 7.88
CA ALA A 41 26.01 -8.80 9.32
C ALA A 41 27.33 -8.63 10.09
N MET A 42 27.36 -7.84 11.18
CA MET A 42 28.34 -7.89 12.29
C MET A 42 27.83 -7.10 13.53
N PRO A 43 28.36 -7.35 14.75
CA PRO A 43 27.62 -7.23 16.02
C PRO A 43 27.88 -5.96 16.88
N LEU A 44 27.01 -5.79 17.89
CA LEU A 44 26.83 -4.66 18.82
C LEU A 44 27.74 -4.71 20.08
N MET A 45 28.25 -3.54 20.50
CA MET A 45 28.67 -3.14 21.87
C MET A 45 28.39 -1.62 21.96
N GLY A 46 27.98 -0.93 23.04
CA GLY A 46 27.62 -1.21 24.42
C GLY A 46 27.49 0.15 25.16
N THR A 47 26.46 0.28 26.01
CA THR A 47 26.29 1.14 27.22
C THR A 47 26.64 2.65 27.24
N GLY A 48 25.73 3.48 27.76
CA GLY A 48 26.05 4.81 28.30
C GLY A 48 24.83 5.62 28.79
N HIS A 49 24.92 6.17 30.00
CA HIS A 49 23.85 6.69 30.85
C HIS A 49 23.33 8.12 30.55
N SER A 50 22.13 8.37 31.08
CA SER A 50 21.38 9.63 31.23
C SER A 50 22.10 10.74 32.02
N LEU A 51 21.96 11.98 31.55
CA LEU A 51 21.96 13.29 32.24
C LEU A 51 21.54 14.28 31.13
N TRP A 52 20.48 15.08 31.22
CA TRP A 52 20.34 16.30 32.02
C TRP A 52 18.87 16.73 32.09
N ASP A 53 18.53 17.29 33.25
CA ASP A 53 17.22 17.73 33.70
C ASP A 53 17.21 19.26 33.70
N HIS A 54 16.37 19.90 32.88
CA HIS A 54 16.04 21.33 33.01
C HIS A 54 14.58 21.58 32.66
N LYS A 55 13.90 22.31 33.56
CA LYS A 55 12.47 22.61 33.60
C LYS A 55 11.92 23.16 32.27
N PRO A 56 10.73 22.71 31.82
CA PRO A 56 10.07 23.29 30.65
C PRO A 56 9.42 24.64 30.97
N LEU A 57 9.52 25.58 30.02
CA LEU A 57 8.59 26.71 29.90
C LEU A 57 7.17 26.16 29.66
N GLU A 58 6.18 26.72 30.38
CA GLU A 58 4.77 26.34 30.25
C GLU A 58 4.22 26.72 28.87
N PRO A 59 3.56 25.80 28.14
CA PRO A 59 2.92 26.12 26.87
C PRO A 59 1.51 26.67 27.07
N TYR A 60 1.18 27.63 26.21
CA TYR A 60 -0.15 28.18 25.99
C TYR A 60 -1.14 27.07 25.60
N LEU A 61 -2.18 26.85 26.41
CA LEU A 61 -3.30 25.96 26.10
C LEU A 61 -4.49 26.76 25.57
N PRO A 62 -4.98 26.46 24.36
CA PRO A 62 -6.39 26.57 24.05
C PRO A 62 -7.02 25.18 24.12
N SER A 63 -7.89 25.03 25.12
CA SER A 63 -8.82 23.96 25.40
C SER A 63 -9.48 23.28 24.17
N GLY A 64 -9.42 21.93 24.11
CA GLY A 64 -10.47 21.12 23.45
C GLY A 64 -10.07 19.78 22.83
N HIS A 65 -8.83 19.56 22.37
CA HIS A 65 -8.45 18.41 21.54
C HIS A 65 -7.06 17.84 21.90
N ASP A 66 -6.95 17.17 23.04
CA ASP A 66 -5.70 16.52 23.50
C ASP A 66 -5.57 15.03 23.09
N GLU A 67 -6.55 14.50 22.34
CA GLU A 67 -6.55 13.09 21.94
C GLU A 67 -5.81 12.87 20.62
N PRO A 68 -5.01 11.79 20.51
CA PRO A 68 -4.41 11.38 19.25
C PRO A 68 -5.46 11.12 18.16
N GLU A 69 -5.17 11.50 16.92
CA GLU A 69 -6.16 11.43 15.84
C GLU A 69 -5.59 10.98 14.49
N ILE A 70 -6.48 10.41 13.68
CA ILE A 70 -6.23 10.10 12.27
C ILE A 70 -6.86 11.21 11.44
N THR A 71 -6.13 11.68 10.44
CA THR A 71 -6.60 12.67 9.45
C THR A 71 -6.66 12.04 8.07
N THR A 72 -7.71 12.33 7.30
CA THR A 72 -7.82 11.94 5.89
C THR A 72 -8.19 13.14 5.02
N TRP A 73 -7.29 13.50 4.12
CA TRP A 73 -7.44 14.64 3.21
C TRP A 73 -7.56 14.18 1.76
N PHE A 74 -8.28 14.97 0.98
CA PHE A 74 -8.51 14.75 -0.43
C PHE A 74 -8.41 16.08 -1.20
N LEU A 75 -7.59 16.12 -2.24
CA LEU A 75 -7.41 17.29 -3.11
C LEU A 75 -7.61 16.88 -4.57
N ASP A 76 -8.51 17.59 -5.24
CA ASP A 76 -8.79 17.42 -6.67
C ASP A 76 -7.97 18.43 -7.47
N THR A 77 -7.04 17.92 -8.26
CA THR A 77 -6.10 18.73 -9.06
C THR A 77 -6.54 18.92 -10.50
N ARG A 78 -7.66 18.31 -10.92
CA ARG A 78 -8.13 18.35 -12.33
C ARG A 78 -8.37 19.79 -12.78
N GLU A 79 -8.92 20.63 -11.91
CA GLU A 79 -9.18 22.06 -12.16
C GLU A 79 -8.02 22.98 -11.77
N LEU A 80 -7.00 22.48 -11.07
CA LEU A 80 -5.86 23.28 -10.61
C LEU A 80 -4.83 23.45 -11.72
N TRP A 81 -4.19 24.62 -11.78
CA TRP A 81 -3.08 24.92 -12.69
C TRP A 81 -3.38 24.56 -14.17
N PRO A 82 -4.37 25.20 -14.81
CA PRO A 82 -4.78 24.86 -16.17
C PRO A 82 -3.67 25.12 -17.21
N GLY A 83 -3.68 24.35 -18.30
CA GLY A 83 -2.70 24.43 -19.38
C GLY A 83 -1.99 23.09 -19.64
N GLU A 84 -0.95 23.13 -20.47
CA GLU A 84 -0.17 21.94 -20.90
C GLU A 84 1.20 21.84 -20.21
N ASN A 85 1.66 22.91 -19.55
CA ASN A 85 2.96 22.95 -18.89
C ASN A 85 2.84 23.62 -17.51
N ILE A 86 3.33 22.94 -16.48
CA ILE A 86 3.28 23.41 -15.09
C ILE A 86 4.03 24.72 -14.87
N LEU A 87 5.10 24.98 -15.63
CA LEU A 87 5.90 26.21 -15.51
C LEU A 87 5.17 27.45 -16.01
N THR A 88 4.20 27.28 -16.90
CA THR A 88 3.42 28.37 -17.49
C THR A 88 1.98 28.42 -16.98
N ALA A 89 1.58 27.44 -16.17
CA ALA A 89 0.22 27.34 -15.65
C ALA A 89 -0.04 28.46 -14.62
N PRO A 90 -1.16 29.19 -14.71
CA PRO A 90 -1.50 30.25 -13.76
C PRO A 90 -1.51 29.74 -12.31
N GLY A 91 -0.87 30.48 -11.39
CA GLY A 91 -0.79 30.13 -9.97
C GLY A 91 0.20 29.00 -9.61
N ALA A 92 0.84 28.37 -10.61
CA ALA A 92 1.75 27.26 -10.38
C ALA A 92 3.13 27.73 -9.91
N ALA A 93 3.59 28.90 -10.37
CA ALA A 93 4.88 29.46 -9.95
C ALA A 93 4.90 29.77 -8.44
N GLU A 94 3.80 30.35 -7.93
CA GLU A 94 3.61 30.66 -6.52
C GLU A 94 3.54 29.38 -5.68
N ALA A 95 2.85 28.35 -6.17
CA ALA A 95 2.80 27.06 -5.49
C ALA A 95 4.16 26.32 -5.51
N LEU A 96 4.89 26.37 -6.63
CA LEU A 96 6.23 25.79 -6.77
C LEU A 96 7.24 26.47 -5.83
N ALA A 97 7.10 27.77 -5.61
CA ALA A 97 7.94 28.52 -4.67
C ALA A 97 7.85 28.02 -3.22
N LEU A 98 6.76 27.32 -2.87
CA LEU A 98 6.50 26.82 -1.52
C LEU A 98 7.03 25.41 -1.28
N VAL A 99 7.67 24.79 -2.26
CA VAL A 99 8.32 23.48 -2.13
C VAL A 99 9.83 23.58 -2.39
N SER A 100 10.57 22.60 -1.91
CA SER A 100 12.04 22.60 -2.03
C SER A 100 12.49 22.56 -3.49
N VAL A 101 13.71 23.03 -3.77
CA VAL A 101 14.31 22.97 -5.13
C VAL A 101 14.36 21.54 -5.67
N ALA A 102 14.65 20.58 -4.80
CA ALA A 102 14.64 19.15 -5.11
C ALA A 102 13.26 18.69 -5.63
N GLU A 103 12.20 19.07 -4.91
CA GLU A 103 10.81 18.79 -5.29
C GLU A 103 10.43 19.52 -6.58
N GLN A 104 10.79 20.81 -6.72
CA GLN A 104 10.55 21.57 -7.96
C GLN A 104 11.17 20.87 -9.17
N LYS A 105 12.40 20.36 -9.05
CA LYS A 105 13.07 19.62 -10.12
C LYS A 105 12.30 18.34 -10.49
N ILE A 106 11.81 17.59 -9.51
CA ILE A 106 11.01 16.38 -9.75
C ILE A 106 9.67 16.72 -10.42
N ILE A 107 9.01 17.80 -10.00
CA ILE A 107 7.71 18.23 -10.50
C ILE A 107 7.83 18.75 -11.94
N THR A 108 8.81 19.61 -12.20
CA THR A 108 8.95 20.31 -13.50
C THR A 108 9.51 19.43 -14.61
N THR A 109 10.08 18.27 -14.27
CA THR A 109 10.59 17.28 -15.24
C THR A 109 9.56 16.25 -15.67
N LYS A 110 8.34 16.29 -15.12
CA LYS A 110 7.24 15.42 -15.56
C LYS A 110 6.86 15.72 -17.00
N MET A 111 6.71 14.65 -17.79
CA MET A 111 6.34 14.74 -19.21
C MET A 111 4.90 15.27 -19.38
N PHE A 112 3.98 14.81 -18.54
CA PHE A 112 2.58 15.20 -18.57
C PHE A 112 2.25 16.15 -17.43
N ILE A 113 1.50 17.22 -17.72
CA ILE A 113 1.10 18.19 -16.70
C ILE A 113 0.27 17.55 -15.59
N ALA A 114 -0.58 16.56 -15.90
CA ALA A 114 -1.38 15.86 -14.88
C ALA A 114 -0.49 15.27 -13.77
N ASP A 115 0.64 14.65 -14.13
CA ASP A 115 1.60 14.12 -13.17
C ASP A 115 2.30 15.24 -12.39
N ALA A 116 2.61 16.36 -13.05
CA ALA A 116 3.20 17.54 -12.41
C ALA A 116 2.26 18.13 -11.35
N LYS A 117 0.96 18.28 -11.68
CA LYS A 117 -0.09 18.77 -10.77
C LYS A 117 -0.21 17.88 -9.54
N MET A 118 -0.36 16.57 -9.74
CA MET A 118 -0.45 15.61 -8.63
C MET A 118 0.82 15.59 -7.77
N SER A 119 2.00 15.70 -8.38
CA SER A 119 3.28 15.75 -7.66
C SER A 119 3.41 17.03 -6.82
N LEU A 120 3.00 18.18 -7.36
CA LEU A 120 3.00 19.46 -6.65
C LEU A 120 1.99 19.45 -5.49
N ALA A 121 0.76 19.02 -5.74
CA ALA A 121 -0.26 18.85 -4.71
C ALA A 121 0.20 17.90 -3.59
N SER A 122 0.80 16.76 -3.93
CA SER A 122 1.37 15.83 -2.95
C SER A 122 2.45 16.49 -2.09
N ALA A 123 3.36 17.26 -2.69
CA ALA A 123 4.41 17.99 -1.96
C ALA A 123 3.82 19.00 -0.97
N LEU A 124 2.82 19.78 -1.41
CA LEU A 124 2.15 20.78 -0.59
C LEU A 124 1.35 20.15 0.55
N LEU A 125 0.60 19.07 0.31
CA LEU A 125 -0.19 18.38 1.33
C LEU A 125 0.70 17.80 2.44
N LYS A 126 1.83 17.19 2.10
CA LYS A 126 2.79 16.69 3.10
C LYS A 126 3.29 17.82 3.99
N ARG A 127 3.66 18.97 3.40
CA ARG A 127 4.15 20.13 4.15
C ARG A 127 3.06 20.72 5.05
N ALA A 128 1.86 20.92 4.53
CA ALA A 128 0.71 21.40 5.29
C ALA A 128 0.38 20.48 6.47
N PHE A 129 0.41 19.15 6.27
CA PHE A 129 0.19 18.19 7.34
C PHE A 129 1.23 18.32 8.46
N ILE A 130 2.52 18.37 8.10
CA ILE A 130 3.61 18.49 9.08
C ILE A 130 3.52 19.81 9.85
N THR A 131 3.25 20.93 9.15
CA THR A 131 3.06 22.24 9.77
C THR A 131 1.91 22.21 10.78
N LYS A 132 0.74 21.67 10.41
CA LYS A 132 -0.42 21.60 11.30
C LYS A 132 -0.18 20.72 12.52
N VAL A 133 0.42 19.55 12.33
CA VAL A 133 0.61 18.56 13.41
C VAL A 133 1.74 18.95 14.37
N LEU A 134 2.87 19.43 13.85
CA LEU A 134 4.05 19.73 14.67
C LEU A 134 4.13 21.18 15.12
N GLY A 135 3.29 22.06 14.59
CA GLY A 135 3.35 23.51 14.86
C GLY A 135 4.66 24.15 14.40
N VAL A 136 5.36 23.54 13.43
CA VAL A 136 6.59 24.08 12.85
C VAL A 136 6.26 24.99 11.67
N SER A 137 6.99 26.10 11.52
CA SER A 137 6.79 27.01 10.39
C SER A 137 7.02 26.28 9.07
N TRP A 138 6.28 26.67 8.03
CA TRP A 138 6.30 26.00 6.72
C TRP A 138 7.71 25.86 6.14
N LYS A 139 8.53 26.90 6.30
CA LYS A 139 9.92 26.95 5.84
C LYS A 139 10.85 25.96 6.56
N ASP A 140 10.51 25.60 7.79
CA ASP A 140 11.29 24.72 8.65
C ASP A 140 10.90 23.24 8.47
N VAL A 141 9.86 22.95 7.69
CA VAL A 141 9.46 21.58 7.36
C VAL A 141 10.55 20.87 6.55
N LYS A 142 11.12 19.82 7.14
CA LYS A 142 12.03 18.87 6.49
C LYS A 142 11.37 17.51 6.32
N ILE A 143 11.51 16.94 5.12
CA ILE A 143 10.95 15.64 4.74
C ILE A 143 12.08 14.79 4.17
N ALA A 144 12.21 13.56 4.66
CA ALA A 144 13.09 12.53 4.11
C ALA A 144 12.30 11.24 3.82
N ARG A 145 12.97 10.15 3.45
CA ARG A 145 12.35 8.82 3.24
C ARG A 145 12.93 7.78 4.21
N LYS A 146 12.06 6.99 4.84
CA LYS A 146 12.43 5.91 5.77
C LYS A 146 13.09 4.75 5.01
N GLY A 147 14.25 4.30 5.47
CA GLY A 147 14.95 3.08 5.03
C GLY A 147 15.58 3.13 3.63
N ASN A 148 14.90 3.67 2.62
CA ASN A 148 15.41 3.78 1.26
C ASN A 148 15.15 5.17 0.68
N GLU A 149 16.21 5.83 0.20
CA GLU A 149 16.13 7.20 -0.33
C GLU A 149 15.27 7.35 -1.58
N LYS A 150 15.03 6.27 -2.33
CA LYS A 150 14.27 6.31 -3.59
C LYS A 150 12.85 5.77 -3.42
N HIS A 151 12.71 4.65 -2.71
CA HIS A 151 11.47 3.89 -2.61
C HIS A 151 10.84 3.95 -1.22
N GLY A 152 11.54 4.47 -0.21
CA GLY A 152 11.08 4.52 1.15
C GLY A 152 9.90 5.47 1.37
N LYS A 153 9.13 5.21 2.41
CA LYS A 153 8.00 6.05 2.80
C LYS A 153 8.46 7.45 3.23
N PRO A 154 7.86 8.54 2.73
CA PRO A 154 8.14 9.89 3.22
C PRO A 154 7.90 10.01 4.73
N CYS A 155 8.73 10.80 5.43
CA CYS A 155 8.61 11.06 6.86
C CYS A 155 9.11 12.45 7.23
N ALA A 156 8.55 13.02 8.31
CA ALA A 156 9.05 14.25 8.90
C ALA A 156 10.35 13.98 9.64
N VAL A 157 11.34 14.84 9.43
CA VAL A 157 12.66 14.73 10.05
C VAL A 157 13.09 16.08 10.64
N ASP A 158 14.06 16.04 11.55
CA ASP A 158 14.74 17.26 12.00
C ASP A 158 15.85 17.71 11.04
N GLU A 159 16.60 18.74 11.44
CA GLU A 159 17.71 19.33 10.68
C GLU A 159 18.84 18.34 10.33
N TYR A 160 18.92 17.22 11.05
CA TYR A 160 19.94 16.19 10.87
C TYR A 160 19.39 14.92 10.20
N GLY A 161 18.11 14.91 9.82
CA GLY A 161 17.49 13.78 9.13
C GLY A 161 16.94 12.72 10.05
N ARG A 162 16.87 13.02 11.35
CA ARG A 162 16.35 12.09 12.33
C ARG A 162 14.81 12.15 12.31
N PRO A 163 14.11 11.01 12.21
CA PRO A 163 12.65 10.98 12.22
C PRO A 163 12.06 11.62 13.47
N ILE A 164 10.93 12.32 13.29
CA ILE A 164 10.16 12.91 14.39
C ILE A 164 9.14 11.88 14.90
N GLU A 165 9.05 11.70 16.22
CA GLU A 165 8.11 10.75 16.84
C GLU A 165 6.68 11.31 16.94
N GLY A 166 5.70 10.41 17.00
CA GLY A 166 4.30 10.79 17.19
C GLY A 166 3.65 11.39 15.95
N ILE A 167 4.28 11.24 14.78
CA ILE A 167 3.72 11.63 13.48
C ILE A 167 4.03 10.55 12.44
N ASP A 168 3.04 10.20 11.63
CA ASP A 168 3.24 9.39 10.43
C ASP A 168 2.24 9.82 9.36
N PHE A 169 2.61 9.73 8.08
CA PHE A 169 1.69 10.08 7.00
C PHE A 169 2.00 9.30 5.74
N ASN A 170 1.01 9.19 4.87
CA ASN A 170 1.16 8.61 3.55
C ASN A 170 0.29 9.38 2.54
N VAL A 171 0.71 9.37 1.28
CA VAL A 171 0.03 10.05 0.18
C VAL A 171 -0.04 9.13 -1.02
N SER A 172 -1.18 9.12 -1.70
CA SER A 172 -1.37 8.46 -2.99
C SER A 172 -2.08 9.39 -3.96
N HIS A 173 -1.88 9.16 -5.25
CA HIS A 173 -2.48 9.98 -6.30
C HIS A 173 -2.72 9.19 -7.58
N GLN A 174 -3.84 9.47 -8.25
CA GLN A 174 -4.15 8.90 -9.56
C GLN A 174 -5.16 9.81 -10.31
N ASN A 175 -4.97 9.99 -11.62
CA ASN A 175 -5.84 10.75 -12.53
C ASN A 175 -6.34 12.09 -12.00
N GLY A 176 -5.42 12.88 -11.45
CA GLY A 176 -5.73 14.22 -10.95
C GLY A 176 -6.30 14.24 -9.54
N LEU A 177 -6.44 13.12 -8.86
CA LEU A 177 -6.86 13.06 -7.46
C LEU A 177 -5.66 12.75 -6.56
N VAL A 178 -5.56 13.44 -5.43
CA VAL A 178 -4.49 13.25 -4.44
C VAL A 178 -5.12 13.07 -3.06
N ALA A 179 -4.76 11.99 -2.36
CA ALA A 179 -5.27 11.69 -1.03
C ALA A 179 -4.12 11.52 -0.05
N LEU A 180 -4.29 12.06 1.17
CA LEU A 180 -3.34 11.94 2.27
C LEU A 180 -4.04 11.31 3.49
N VAL A 181 -3.36 10.38 4.14
CA VAL A 181 -3.69 9.92 5.49
C VAL A 181 -2.57 10.33 6.44
N GLY A 182 -2.94 10.77 7.63
CA GLY A 182 -2.02 11.27 8.64
C GLY A 182 -2.37 10.77 10.03
N TRP A 183 -1.35 10.53 10.84
CA TRP A 183 -1.42 10.25 12.26
C TRP A 183 -0.81 11.42 13.03
N ASP A 184 -1.60 12.00 13.94
CA ASP A 184 -1.15 12.94 14.96
C ASP A 184 -1.25 12.25 16.32
N GLY A 185 -0.10 11.84 16.85
CA GLY A 185 0.01 11.20 18.16
C GLY A 185 -0.08 12.17 19.33
N ARG A 186 -0.27 13.48 19.08
CA ARG A 186 -0.26 14.56 20.09
C ARG A 186 0.95 14.50 21.02
N ARG A 187 2.08 13.98 20.54
CA ARG A 187 3.28 13.80 21.35
C ARG A 187 3.98 15.14 21.54
N ARG A 188 4.33 15.43 22.79
CA ARG A 188 5.16 16.58 23.12
C ARG A 188 6.53 16.45 22.47
N GLN A 189 6.84 17.38 21.58
CA GLN A 189 8.10 17.40 20.84
C GLN A 189 9.24 17.98 21.69
N ARG A 190 10.46 17.54 21.38
CA ARG A 190 11.69 18.09 21.97
C ARG A 190 12.25 19.14 21.04
N TYR A 191 12.85 20.18 21.63
CA TYR A 191 13.42 21.30 20.88
C TYR A 191 14.90 21.49 21.26
N SER A 192 15.71 21.86 20.27
CA SER A 192 17.10 22.23 20.46
C SER A 192 17.20 23.58 21.18
N PRO A 193 18.36 23.96 21.73
CA PRO A 193 18.58 25.28 22.31
C PRO A 193 18.29 26.44 21.34
N ASN A 194 18.36 26.18 20.04
CA ASN A 194 18.09 27.15 18.97
C ASN A 194 16.60 27.19 18.56
N GLY A 195 15.75 26.38 19.20
CA GLY A 195 14.31 26.34 18.93
C GLY A 195 13.87 25.36 17.83
N HIS A 196 14.77 24.57 17.26
CA HIS A 196 14.43 23.60 16.23
C HIS A 196 13.90 22.29 16.82
N ILE A 197 12.87 21.71 16.20
CA ILE A 197 12.35 20.39 16.59
C ILE A 197 13.46 19.33 16.49
N MET A 198 13.51 18.41 17.45
CA MET A 198 14.52 17.36 17.52
C MET A 198 13.90 15.99 17.24
N GLY A 199 14.44 15.31 16.24
CA GLY A 199 14.13 13.93 15.92
C GLY A 199 14.91 12.95 16.80
N VAL A 200 14.58 11.67 16.66
CA VAL A 200 15.15 10.59 17.45
C VAL A 200 16.29 9.88 16.73
N LEU A 201 17.38 9.62 17.47
CA LEU A 201 18.58 8.94 16.95
C LEU A 201 18.32 7.47 16.62
N SER A 202 17.36 6.83 17.29
CA SER A 202 17.03 5.42 17.10
C SER A 202 15.53 5.24 17.28
N PRO A 203 14.71 5.58 16.26
CA PRO A 203 13.30 5.24 16.23
C PRO A 203 13.16 3.72 16.22
N GLY A 204 13.04 3.13 17.40
CA GLY A 204 12.48 1.79 17.52
C GLY A 204 10.96 1.89 17.35
N ALA A 205 10.35 0.90 16.69
CA ALA A 205 8.90 0.78 16.74
C ALA A 205 8.48 0.54 18.19
N THR A 206 7.79 1.52 18.78
CA THR A 206 7.18 1.37 20.10
C THR A 206 5.80 0.74 19.95
N PRO A 207 5.30 0.01 20.96
CA PRO A 207 3.94 -0.52 20.94
C PRO A 207 2.86 0.56 20.76
N GLU A 208 3.20 1.80 21.10
CA GLU A 208 2.34 2.99 21.05
C GLU A 208 2.34 3.67 19.67
N ASP A 209 3.18 3.22 18.73
CA ASP A 209 3.30 3.86 17.42
C ASP A 209 2.14 3.44 16.52
N VAL A 210 1.55 4.42 15.84
CA VAL A 210 0.57 4.19 14.78
C VAL A 210 1.21 4.50 13.44
N MET A 211 1.07 3.58 12.49
CA MET A 211 1.46 3.75 11.10
C MET A 211 0.23 3.91 10.23
N VAL A 212 0.35 4.71 9.17
CA VAL A 212 -0.76 4.97 8.24
C VAL A 212 -0.37 4.74 6.79
N GLY A 213 -1.24 4.15 5.99
CA GLY A 213 -1.03 3.88 4.56
C GLY A 213 -2.28 4.24 3.77
N ILE A 214 -2.13 4.81 2.58
CA ILE A 214 -3.26 5.16 1.72
C ILE A 214 -2.98 4.77 0.28
N ASP A 215 -4.02 4.32 -0.41
CA ASP A 215 -3.98 4.15 -1.84
C ASP A 215 -5.24 4.68 -2.52
N ILE A 216 -5.11 5.09 -3.78
CA ILE A 216 -6.21 5.51 -4.65
C ILE A 216 -6.06 4.76 -5.96
N VAL A 217 -7.19 4.22 -6.45
CA VAL A 217 -7.25 3.44 -7.68
C VAL A 217 -8.34 3.98 -8.60
N CYS A 218 -8.04 4.10 -9.90
CA CYS A 218 -9.03 4.25 -10.97
C CYS A 218 -9.35 2.88 -11.60
N VAL A 219 -10.62 2.46 -11.53
CA VAL A 219 -11.12 1.15 -11.96
C VAL A 219 -11.05 0.98 -13.48
N ASN A 220 -11.19 2.07 -14.25
CA ASN A 220 -11.43 2.02 -15.70
C ASN A 220 -10.23 2.42 -16.57
N GLU A 221 -9.07 2.75 -16.00
CA GLU A 221 -7.99 3.42 -16.74
C GLU A 221 -7.09 2.48 -17.56
N ARG A 222 -7.03 1.19 -17.24
CA ARG A 222 -6.07 0.29 -17.93
C ARG A 222 -6.65 -0.17 -19.26
N GLU A 223 -6.39 0.56 -20.34
CA GLU A 223 -6.62 0.08 -21.73
C GLU A 223 -6.03 -1.32 -21.95
N ASN A 224 -4.89 -1.59 -21.28
CA ASN A 224 -4.25 -2.90 -21.26
C ASN A 224 -5.11 -3.98 -20.58
N ALA A 225 -5.92 -3.63 -19.57
CA ALA A 225 -6.84 -4.57 -18.95
C ALA A 225 -7.93 -4.97 -19.93
N MET A 226 -8.57 -4.01 -20.62
CA MET A 226 -9.61 -4.30 -21.60
C MET A 226 -9.11 -5.19 -22.73
N SER A 227 -7.97 -4.84 -23.32
CA SER A 227 -7.34 -5.63 -24.39
C SER A 227 -6.93 -7.03 -23.93
N THR A 228 -6.39 -7.18 -22.72
CA THR A 228 -6.08 -8.50 -22.14
C THR A 228 -7.35 -9.32 -21.92
N ILE A 229 -8.39 -8.72 -21.33
CA ILE A 229 -9.66 -9.40 -21.04
C ILE A 229 -10.35 -9.85 -22.33
N GLU A 230 -10.28 -9.06 -23.40
CA GLU A 230 -10.80 -9.45 -24.71
C GLU A 230 -10.05 -10.66 -25.31
N GLN A 231 -8.73 -10.73 -25.14
CA GLN A 231 -7.89 -11.77 -25.73
C GLN A 231 -7.86 -13.06 -24.90
N GLU A 232 -7.66 -12.93 -23.59
CA GLU A 232 -7.36 -14.03 -22.68
C GLU A 232 -8.50 -14.33 -21.70
N GLY A 233 -9.49 -13.44 -21.57
CA GLY A 233 -10.53 -13.51 -20.55
C GLY A 233 -10.13 -12.81 -19.25
N PHE A 234 -11.11 -12.64 -18.36
CA PHE A 234 -10.91 -11.97 -17.07
C PHE A 234 -9.96 -12.76 -16.14
N ASP A 235 -9.97 -14.08 -16.22
CA ASP A 235 -9.03 -14.93 -15.50
C ASP A 235 -7.59 -14.72 -15.98
N GLY A 236 -7.36 -14.55 -17.28
CA GLY A 236 -6.05 -14.19 -17.82
C GLY A 236 -5.53 -12.87 -17.25
N TRP A 237 -6.38 -11.85 -17.16
CA TRP A 237 -6.04 -10.57 -16.52
C TRP A 237 -5.64 -10.73 -15.05
N VAL A 238 -6.45 -11.45 -14.26
CA VAL A 238 -6.17 -11.68 -12.83
C VAL A 238 -4.86 -12.46 -12.63
N ASP A 239 -4.54 -13.39 -13.53
CA ASP A 239 -3.37 -14.26 -13.42
C ASP A 239 -2.04 -13.59 -13.77
N ILE A 240 -2.08 -12.40 -14.36
CA ILE A 240 -0.88 -11.53 -14.47
C ILE A 240 -0.33 -11.20 -13.07
N TYR A 241 -1.21 -11.10 -12.07
CA TYR A 241 -0.88 -10.74 -10.70
C TYR A 241 -0.68 -11.97 -9.81
N ASP A 242 -0.31 -13.12 -10.40
CA ASP A 242 -0.03 -14.36 -9.68
C ASP A 242 1.02 -14.21 -8.60
N ALA A 243 1.90 -13.21 -8.66
CA ALA A 243 2.96 -12.94 -7.69
C ALA A 243 2.52 -12.05 -6.52
N VAL A 244 1.38 -11.36 -6.67
CA VAL A 244 0.89 -10.35 -5.72
C VAL A 244 -0.22 -10.91 -4.85
N PHE A 245 -1.16 -11.65 -5.47
CA PHE A 245 -2.36 -12.16 -4.79
C PHE A 245 -2.27 -13.66 -4.54
N SER A 246 -2.89 -14.11 -3.45
CA SER A 246 -3.00 -15.54 -3.15
C SER A 246 -3.94 -16.25 -4.14
N ASP A 247 -3.90 -17.58 -4.15
CA ASP A 247 -4.80 -18.37 -5.01
C ASP A 247 -6.28 -18.17 -4.61
N GLU A 248 -6.55 -18.01 -3.31
CA GLU A 248 -7.89 -17.74 -2.79
C GLU A 248 -8.38 -16.35 -3.21
N GLU A 249 -7.55 -15.31 -3.04
CA GLU A 249 -7.88 -13.94 -3.48
C GLU A 249 -8.20 -13.91 -4.98
N ARG A 250 -7.32 -14.49 -5.82
CA ARG A 250 -7.54 -14.55 -7.27
C ARG A 250 -8.79 -15.35 -7.63
N TRP A 251 -9.10 -16.43 -6.91
CA TRP A 251 -10.33 -17.19 -7.12
C TRP A 251 -11.57 -16.33 -6.90
N THR A 252 -11.64 -15.62 -5.77
CA THR A 252 -12.77 -14.74 -5.45
C THR A 252 -12.89 -13.57 -6.43
N MET A 253 -11.78 -12.99 -6.90
CA MET A 253 -11.81 -11.93 -7.92
C MET A 253 -12.44 -12.45 -9.22
N LYS A 254 -12.09 -13.67 -9.63
CA LYS A 254 -12.57 -14.27 -10.88
C LYS A 254 -14.03 -14.69 -10.80
N TYR A 255 -14.47 -15.27 -9.70
CA TYR A 255 -15.73 -16.03 -9.64
C TYR A 255 -16.78 -15.45 -8.70
N ASP A 256 -16.45 -14.43 -7.91
CA ASP A 256 -17.42 -13.72 -7.08
C ASP A 256 -17.69 -12.32 -7.62
N VAL A 257 -18.84 -11.77 -7.25
CA VAL A 257 -19.22 -10.36 -7.43
C VAL A 257 -20.13 -9.95 -6.28
N ASP A 258 -20.04 -8.69 -5.87
CA ASP A 258 -20.91 -8.15 -4.81
C ASP A 258 -22.28 -7.75 -5.38
N TYR A 259 -22.24 -7.06 -6.53
CA TYR A 259 -23.40 -6.64 -7.30
C TYR A 259 -22.98 -6.31 -8.75
N VAL A 260 -23.95 -6.23 -9.65
CA VAL A 260 -23.81 -5.70 -11.02
C VAL A 260 -24.68 -4.46 -11.17
N THR A 261 -24.09 -3.36 -11.64
CA THR A 261 -24.85 -2.13 -11.95
C THR A 261 -25.34 -2.21 -13.40
N LEU A 262 -26.65 -2.15 -13.58
CA LEU A 262 -27.30 -2.12 -14.89
C LEU A 262 -27.24 -0.72 -15.51
N LEU A 263 -27.49 -0.64 -16.82
CA LEU A 263 -27.50 0.64 -17.57
C LEU A 263 -28.54 1.64 -17.07
N ASP A 264 -29.60 1.17 -16.40
CA ASP A 264 -30.63 2.02 -15.78
C ASP A 264 -30.28 2.45 -14.35
N GLY A 265 -29.09 2.09 -13.86
CA GLY A 265 -28.61 2.36 -12.50
C GLY A 265 -29.05 1.34 -11.46
N THR A 266 -29.83 0.31 -11.82
CA THR A 266 -30.25 -0.74 -10.88
C THR A 266 -29.04 -1.58 -10.46
N HIS A 267 -28.90 -1.84 -9.15
CA HIS A 267 -27.90 -2.79 -8.64
C HIS A 267 -28.51 -4.18 -8.45
N LEU A 268 -28.07 -5.15 -9.24
CA LEU A 268 -28.39 -6.56 -9.05
C LEU A 268 -27.42 -7.17 -8.03
N PRO A 269 -27.87 -7.62 -6.85
CA PRO A 269 -26.99 -8.25 -5.87
C PRO A 269 -26.48 -9.62 -6.36
N ALA A 270 -25.34 -10.08 -5.83
CA ALA A 270 -24.71 -11.37 -6.15
C ALA A 270 -25.70 -12.55 -6.28
N LYS A 271 -26.63 -12.64 -5.32
CA LYS A 271 -27.67 -13.69 -5.27
C LYS A 271 -28.59 -13.70 -6.50
N ASP A 272 -28.88 -12.53 -7.08
CA ASP A 272 -29.73 -12.38 -8.27
C ASP A 272 -28.92 -12.54 -9.55
N VAL A 273 -27.60 -12.26 -9.53
CA VAL A 273 -26.69 -12.58 -10.64
C VAL A 273 -26.60 -14.10 -10.82
N GLY A 274 -26.61 -14.85 -9.72
CA GLY A 274 -26.60 -16.32 -9.74
C GLY A 274 -25.36 -16.87 -10.44
N ARG A 275 -25.50 -17.95 -11.22
CA ARG A 275 -24.36 -18.60 -11.88
C ARG A 275 -23.72 -17.82 -13.04
N ASN A 276 -24.28 -16.67 -13.39
CA ASN A 276 -23.64 -15.77 -14.34
C ASN A 276 -22.30 -15.25 -13.79
N ASP A 277 -22.09 -15.30 -12.47
CA ASP A 277 -20.81 -15.06 -11.78
C ASP A 277 -19.60 -15.81 -12.39
N ARG A 278 -19.81 -16.94 -13.07
CA ARG A 278 -18.77 -17.73 -13.75
C ARG A 278 -18.34 -17.20 -15.11
N VAL A 279 -19.03 -16.21 -15.66
CA VAL A 279 -18.70 -15.64 -16.97
C VAL A 279 -17.44 -14.78 -16.85
N LEU A 280 -16.46 -15.08 -17.70
CA LEU A 280 -15.14 -14.44 -17.72
C LEU A 280 -14.84 -13.72 -19.04
N LYS A 281 -15.75 -13.77 -20.01
CA LYS A 281 -15.54 -13.20 -21.35
C LYS A 281 -16.61 -12.15 -21.64
N ARG A 282 -16.19 -11.14 -22.41
CA ARG A 282 -17.05 -10.08 -22.95
C ARG A 282 -17.88 -10.57 -24.14
N ASN A 283 -18.77 -9.72 -24.64
CA ASN A 283 -19.65 -9.94 -25.80
C ASN A 283 -20.67 -11.08 -25.63
N GLN A 284 -21.16 -11.31 -24.42
CA GLN A 284 -22.22 -12.29 -24.13
C GLN A 284 -23.47 -11.58 -23.60
N SER A 285 -24.64 -12.03 -24.03
CA SER A 285 -25.92 -11.60 -23.46
C SER A 285 -26.25 -12.49 -22.27
N LEU A 286 -26.32 -11.91 -21.08
CA LEU A 286 -26.62 -12.62 -19.84
C LEU A 286 -28.05 -12.35 -19.42
N THR A 287 -28.72 -13.38 -18.90
CA THR A 287 -30.08 -13.26 -18.35
C THR A 287 -30.10 -13.83 -16.95
N CYS A 288 -30.77 -13.14 -16.03
CA CYS A 288 -31.06 -13.66 -14.70
C CYS A 288 -32.49 -13.33 -14.26
N VAL A 289 -33.02 -14.13 -13.34
CA VAL A 289 -34.31 -13.93 -12.71
C VAL A 289 -34.05 -13.59 -11.26
N THR A 290 -34.42 -12.38 -10.85
CA THR A 290 -34.28 -11.90 -9.48
C THR A 290 -35.19 -12.68 -8.53
N GLN A 291 -34.95 -12.58 -7.23
CA GLN A 291 -35.82 -13.16 -6.19
C GLN A 291 -37.29 -12.71 -6.28
N THR A 292 -37.58 -11.57 -6.92
CA THR A 292 -38.95 -11.08 -7.13
C THR A 292 -39.63 -11.69 -8.37
N GLY A 293 -38.93 -12.57 -9.11
CA GLY A 293 -39.40 -13.16 -10.35
C GLY A 293 -39.22 -12.25 -11.57
N ARG A 294 -38.60 -11.07 -11.41
CA ARG A 294 -38.31 -10.17 -12.53
C ARG A 294 -37.08 -10.64 -13.30
N GLU A 295 -37.23 -10.78 -14.60
CA GLU A 295 -36.16 -11.12 -15.53
C GLU A 295 -35.39 -9.87 -15.96
N HIS A 296 -34.06 -9.96 -15.94
CA HIS A 296 -33.14 -8.93 -16.44
C HIS A 296 -32.20 -9.53 -17.47
N THR A 297 -32.04 -8.85 -18.59
CA THR A 297 -31.05 -9.20 -19.63
C THR A 297 -30.07 -8.05 -19.78
N PHE A 298 -28.78 -8.35 -19.72
CA PHE A 298 -27.71 -7.36 -19.73
C PHE A 298 -26.43 -7.91 -20.38
N PRO A 299 -25.56 -7.05 -20.93
CA PRO A 299 -24.31 -7.48 -21.55
C PRO A 299 -23.29 -7.88 -20.48
N SER A 300 -22.49 -8.91 -20.78
CA SER A 300 -21.41 -9.44 -19.92
C SER A 300 -20.41 -8.39 -19.44
N GLU A 301 -20.27 -7.30 -20.16
CA GLU A 301 -19.45 -6.13 -19.90
C GLU A 301 -19.74 -5.57 -18.50
N LEU A 302 -21.01 -5.44 -18.13
CA LEU A 302 -21.38 -4.92 -16.80
C LEU A 302 -20.98 -5.88 -15.67
N LEU A 303 -20.95 -7.18 -15.95
CA LEU A 303 -20.42 -8.18 -15.01
C LEU A 303 -18.89 -8.10 -14.92
N ILE A 304 -18.21 -7.94 -16.07
CA ILE A 304 -16.75 -7.77 -16.10
C ILE A 304 -16.34 -6.49 -15.37
N ASP A 305 -17.08 -5.39 -15.52
CA ASP A 305 -16.84 -4.14 -14.80
C ASP A 305 -17.01 -4.32 -13.29
N ALA A 306 -18.02 -5.07 -12.86
CA ALA A 306 -18.19 -5.45 -11.45
C ALA A 306 -17.00 -6.28 -10.92
N LYS A 307 -16.50 -7.22 -11.72
CA LYS A 307 -15.32 -8.03 -11.37
C LYS A 307 -14.04 -7.20 -11.34
N LEU A 308 -13.87 -6.27 -12.26
CA LEU A 308 -12.75 -5.31 -12.24
C LEU A 308 -12.80 -4.43 -11.00
N ARG A 309 -13.97 -3.94 -10.62
CA ARG A 309 -14.14 -3.19 -9.39
C ARG A 309 -13.73 -4.02 -8.17
N ARG A 310 -14.11 -5.30 -8.13
CA ARG A 310 -13.65 -6.24 -7.08
C ARG A 310 -12.13 -6.42 -7.10
N PHE A 311 -11.54 -6.67 -8.26
CA PHE A 311 -10.09 -6.77 -8.43
C PHE A 311 -9.36 -5.52 -7.89
N TYR A 312 -9.83 -4.33 -8.26
CA TYR A 312 -9.22 -3.08 -7.81
C TYR A 312 -9.50 -2.75 -6.34
N THR A 313 -10.57 -3.31 -5.75
CA THR A 313 -10.79 -3.26 -4.29
C THR A 313 -9.67 -4.00 -3.57
N TYR A 314 -9.36 -5.23 -3.98
CA TYR A 314 -8.22 -5.98 -3.45
C TYR A 314 -6.89 -5.26 -3.69
N PHE A 315 -6.67 -4.75 -4.91
CA PHE A 315 -5.46 -4.01 -5.26
C PHE A 315 -5.26 -2.80 -4.35
N CYS A 316 -6.31 -2.01 -4.13
CA CYS A 316 -6.24 -0.81 -3.29
C CYS A 316 -5.97 -1.15 -1.83
N TYR A 317 -6.61 -2.20 -1.29
CA TYR A 317 -6.30 -2.69 0.06
C TYR A 317 -4.84 -3.15 0.18
N LYS A 318 -4.35 -3.91 -0.81
CA LYS A 318 -2.96 -4.40 -0.83
C LYS A 318 -1.97 -3.23 -0.82
N GLU A 319 -2.14 -2.27 -1.71
CA GLU A 319 -1.29 -1.08 -1.83
C GLU A 319 -1.34 -0.21 -0.56
N ALA A 320 -2.54 0.02 0.01
CA ALA A 320 -2.68 0.78 1.25
C ALA A 320 -1.93 0.08 2.42
N TYR A 321 -2.01 -1.25 2.51
CA TYR A 321 -1.32 -2.01 3.55
C TYR A 321 0.20 -1.96 3.39
N ILE A 322 0.76 -2.23 2.20
CA ILE A 322 2.22 -2.23 1.99
C ILE A 322 2.82 -0.83 2.16
N LYS A 323 2.02 0.22 1.94
CA LYS A 323 2.39 1.61 2.20
C LYS A 323 2.47 1.98 3.69
N LEU A 324 1.99 1.11 4.61
CA LEU A 324 2.27 1.25 6.05
C LEU A 324 3.78 1.23 6.30
N ALA A 325 4.48 0.23 5.76
CA ALA A 325 5.91 -0.01 5.98
C ALA A 325 6.82 0.64 4.92
N GLY A 326 6.30 0.95 3.73
CA GLY A 326 7.07 1.59 2.66
C GLY A 326 7.93 0.64 1.83
N GLU A 327 7.61 -0.65 1.82
CA GLU A 327 8.36 -1.68 1.08
C GLU A 327 7.94 -1.80 -0.40
N ALA A 328 6.84 -1.14 -0.76
CA ALA A 328 6.22 -1.24 -2.09
C ALA A 328 5.97 -2.70 -2.49
N LEU A 329 5.87 -2.97 -3.80
CA LEU A 329 5.61 -4.29 -4.36
C LEU A 329 6.82 -5.25 -4.33
N LEU A 330 7.89 -4.89 -3.61
CA LEU A 330 9.10 -5.72 -3.49
C LEU A 330 9.04 -6.69 -2.31
N ALA A 331 7.98 -6.62 -1.50
CA ALA A 331 7.76 -7.48 -0.36
C ALA A 331 7.67 -8.98 -0.78
N PRO A 332 8.57 -9.86 -0.32
CA PRO A 332 8.53 -11.28 -0.68
C PRO A 332 7.31 -12.01 -0.10
N TRP A 333 6.60 -11.37 0.83
CA TRP A 333 5.47 -11.87 1.58
C TRP A 333 4.10 -11.44 1.01
N LEU A 334 4.06 -10.76 -0.15
CA LEU A 334 2.82 -10.23 -0.74
C LEU A 334 1.72 -11.27 -0.86
N LYS A 335 2.05 -12.50 -1.29
CA LYS A 335 1.08 -13.59 -1.40
C LYS A 335 0.49 -14.04 -0.07
N GLN A 336 1.24 -13.87 1.00
CA GLN A 336 0.88 -14.33 2.34
C GLN A 336 0.09 -13.28 3.12
N LEU A 337 0.07 -12.02 2.64
CA LEU A 337 -0.90 -11.01 3.05
C LEU A 337 -2.22 -11.31 2.32
N GLU A 338 -3.30 -11.57 3.02
CA GLU A 338 -4.58 -11.95 2.43
C GLU A 338 -5.71 -11.13 3.03
N PHE A 339 -6.66 -10.71 2.19
CA PHE A 339 -7.87 -10.01 2.63
C PHE A 339 -9.10 -10.90 2.54
N PHE A 340 -9.86 -10.95 3.63
CA PHE A 340 -11.13 -11.68 3.74
C PHE A 340 -12.28 -10.71 3.96
N ASN A 341 -13.50 -11.19 3.70
CA ASN A 341 -14.72 -10.37 3.73
C ASN A 341 -14.63 -9.13 2.82
N VAL A 342 -13.90 -9.22 1.71
CA VAL A 342 -13.74 -8.10 0.78
C VAL A 342 -15.05 -7.87 0.03
N ARG A 343 -15.49 -6.61 0.06
CA ARG A 343 -16.68 -6.13 -0.61
C ARG A 343 -16.39 -4.85 -1.39
N SER A 344 -16.76 -4.84 -2.66
CA SER A 344 -16.58 -3.68 -3.52
C SER A 344 -17.54 -2.55 -3.08
N PRO A 345 -17.07 -1.32 -2.81
CA PRO A 345 -17.95 -0.22 -2.42
C PRO A 345 -18.81 0.21 -3.61
N LYS A 346 -20.11 0.48 -3.42
CA LYS A 346 -20.96 1.10 -4.45
C LYS A 346 -20.38 2.44 -4.93
N PRO A 347 -20.36 2.69 -6.25
CA PRO A 347 -19.83 3.94 -6.79
C PRO A 347 -20.63 5.14 -6.31
N GLY A 348 -19.96 6.29 -6.27
CA GLY A 348 -20.62 7.59 -6.25
C GLY A 348 -21.10 7.95 -7.65
N VAL A 349 -21.35 9.24 -7.86
CA VAL A 349 -21.80 9.80 -9.14
C VAL A 349 -20.81 10.85 -9.61
N VAL A 350 -20.43 10.79 -10.89
CA VAL A 350 -19.66 11.83 -11.56
C VAL A 350 -20.47 13.12 -11.59
N ALA A 351 -19.81 14.25 -11.36
CA ALA A 351 -20.42 15.55 -11.46
C ALA A 351 -20.90 15.83 -12.90
N ARG A 352 -22.17 15.54 -13.21
CA ARG A 352 -22.77 15.84 -14.54
C ARG A 352 -23.32 17.27 -14.62
N CYS A 353 -23.65 17.88 -13.48
CA CYS A 353 -24.21 19.23 -13.37
C CYS A 353 -23.64 20.07 -12.21
N SER A 354 -23.03 19.45 -11.20
CA SER A 354 -22.19 20.11 -10.20
C SER A 354 -20.74 20.12 -10.69
N THR A 355 -19.90 21.02 -10.17
CA THR A 355 -18.45 21.01 -10.43
C THR A 355 -17.69 19.96 -9.61
N HIS A 356 -18.38 19.22 -8.74
CA HIS A 356 -17.74 18.32 -7.77
C HIS A 356 -18.34 16.92 -7.80
N GLY A 357 -17.46 15.91 -7.91
CA GLY A 357 -17.79 14.51 -7.74
C GLY A 357 -18.36 14.19 -6.36
N THR A 358 -19.07 13.09 -6.27
CA THR A 358 -19.73 12.66 -5.03
C THR A 358 -19.09 11.40 -4.46
N TRP A 359 -19.05 11.32 -3.13
CA TRP A 359 -18.64 10.12 -2.42
C TRP A 359 -19.68 9.01 -2.60
N GLY A 360 -19.20 7.80 -2.86
CA GLY A 360 -20.01 6.58 -2.86
C GLY A 360 -19.98 5.90 -1.49
N GLU A 361 -20.20 4.59 -1.51
CA GLU A 361 -20.22 3.78 -0.29
C GLU A 361 -18.84 3.70 0.38
N GLU A 362 -18.88 3.64 1.70
CA GLU A 362 -17.75 3.36 2.58
C GLU A 362 -17.87 1.93 3.15
N VAL A 363 -16.75 1.22 3.22
CA VAL A 363 -16.64 -0.17 3.66
C VAL A 363 -15.42 -0.33 4.56
N ASP A 364 -15.59 -0.90 5.75
CA ASP A 364 -14.57 -0.98 6.81
C ASP A 364 -14.53 -2.35 7.52
N ASP A 365 -15.18 -3.37 6.96
CA ASP A 365 -15.32 -4.72 7.54
C ASP A 365 -14.36 -5.75 6.94
N VAL A 366 -13.28 -5.31 6.29
CA VAL A 366 -12.25 -6.19 5.72
C VAL A 366 -11.39 -6.79 6.83
N GLU A 367 -11.15 -8.09 6.73
CA GLU A 367 -10.25 -8.81 7.63
C GLU A 367 -8.88 -8.99 6.97
N VAL A 368 -7.81 -8.77 7.73
CA VAL A 368 -6.43 -8.94 7.25
C VAL A 368 -5.81 -10.18 7.89
N LYS A 369 -5.21 -11.04 7.06
CA LYS A 369 -4.37 -12.14 7.52
C LYS A 369 -2.98 -12.04 6.92
N LEU A 370 -1.96 -12.38 7.70
CA LEU A 370 -0.58 -12.47 7.26
C LEU A 370 -0.03 -13.85 7.66
N HIS A 371 0.45 -14.62 6.70
CA HIS A 371 0.87 -16.01 6.90
C HIS A 371 -0.22 -16.88 7.55
N GLY A 372 -1.48 -16.67 7.11
CA GLY A 372 -2.65 -17.37 7.65
C GLY A 372 -3.07 -16.97 9.07
N ARG A 373 -2.39 -15.98 9.69
CA ARG A 373 -2.74 -15.46 11.02
C ARG A 373 -3.48 -14.15 10.89
N VAL A 374 -4.52 -13.96 11.68
CA VAL A 374 -5.23 -12.68 11.78
C VAL A 374 -4.26 -11.60 12.27
N VAL A 375 -4.31 -10.44 11.61
CA VAL A 375 -3.60 -9.23 12.00
C VAL A 375 -4.60 -8.32 12.71
N ASP A 376 -4.59 -8.35 14.04
CA ASP A 376 -5.56 -7.67 14.90
C ASP A 376 -5.20 -6.21 15.24
N ASP A 377 -3.95 -5.82 14.99
CA ASP A 377 -3.45 -4.46 15.16
C ASP A 377 -3.64 -3.58 13.92
N VAL A 378 -4.49 -3.99 12.97
CA VAL A 378 -4.77 -3.28 11.72
C VAL A 378 -6.26 -3.00 11.56
N LYS A 379 -6.57 -1.79 11.13
CA LYS A 379 -7.90 -1.41 10.61
C LYS A 379 -7.75 -0.85 9.22
N MET A 380 -8.68 -1.20 8.34
CA MET A 380 -8.68 -0.69 6.97
C MET A 380 -10.08 -0.23 6.59
N LYS A 381 -10.11 0.77 5.72
CA LYS A 381 -11.32 1.34 5.15
C LYS A 381 -11.12 1.51 3.65
N ILE A 382 -12.17 1.35 2.87
CA ILE A 382 -12.21 1.78 1.47
C ILE A 382 -13.48 2.59 1.23
N GLN A 383 -13.36 3.66 0.45
CA GLN A 383 -14.51 4.47 0.06
C GLN A 383 -14.47 4.76 -1.44
N ALA A 384 -15.61 4.63 -2.10
CA ALA A 384 -15.74 5.02 -3.49
C ALA A 384 -15.82 6.54 -3.64
N PHE A 385 -15.24 7.06 -4.72
CA PHE A 385 -15.40 8.45 -5.13
C PHE A 385 -15.73 8.49 -6.62
N GLU A 386 -16.79 9.22 -6.98
CA GLU A 386 -17.34 9.19 -8.34
C GLU A 386 -17.63 7.74 -8.79
N GLU A 387 -17.67 7.51 -10.10
CA GLU A 387 -17.90 6.18 -10.67
C GLU A 387 -16.63 5.32 -10.62
N ASP A 388 -15.50 5.95 -10.90
CA ASP A 388 -14.27 5.24 -11.29
C ASP A 388 -13.24 5.11 -10.18
N PHE A 389 -13.37 5.83 -9.07
CA PHE A 389 -12.32 5.86 -8.05
C PHE A 389 -12.70 5.11 -6.77
N MET A 390 -11.69 4.51 -6.15
CA MET A 390 -11.76 4.00 -4.78
C MET A 390 -10.51 4.41 -4.03
N ILE A 391 -10.66 4.76 -2.75
CA ILE A 391 -9.57 5.20 -1.89
C ILE A 391 -9.57 4.31 -0.66
N SER A 392 -8.45 3.65 -0.38
CA SER A 392 -8.28 2.81 0.80
C SER A 392 -7.28 3.40 1.77
N CYS A 393 -7.63 3.40 3.05
CA CYS A 393 -6.74 3.74 4.16
C CYS A 393 -6.48 2.51 5.02
N ALA A 394 -5.23 2.35 5.46
CA ALA A 394 -4.81 1.38 6.46
C ALA A 394 -4.20 2.12 7.64
N ILE A 395 -4.53 1.69 8.85
CA ILE A 395 -3.85 2.12 10.08
C ILE A 395 -3.38 0.88 10.85
N GLN A 396 -2.20 0.93 11.45
CA GLN A 396 -1.61 -0.18 12.19
C GLN A 396 -0.96 0.26 13.50
N GLY A 397 -1.05 -0.55 14.56
CA GLY A 397 -0.36 -0.34 15.84
C GLY A 397 -1.32 -0.10 17.00
N ALA A 398 -1.05 0.90 17.84
CA ALA A 398 -1.91 1.28 18.96
C ALA A 398 -3.20 2.00 18.53
N ILE A 399 -4.08 1.28 17.82
CA ILE A 399 -5.27 1.83 17.14
C ILE A 399 -6.59 1.55 17.90
N HIS A 400 -6.50 1.17 19.16
CA HIS A 400 -7.68 0.96 20.00
C HIS A 400 -8.40 2.30 20.22
N GLY A 401 -9.72 2.34 19.99
CA GLY A 401 -10.50 3.59 20.03
C GLY A 401 -10.37 4.50 18.81
N LEU A 402 -9.36 4.33 17.96
CA LEU A 402 -9.20 5.13 16.75
C LEU A 402 -10.15 4.69 15.63
N THR A 403 -10.69 5.68 14.92
CA THR A 403 -11.50 5.52 13.70
C THR A 403 -10.86 6.24 12.53
N ILE A 404 -10.98 5.69 11.32
CA ILE A 404 -10.54 6.37 10.10
C ILE A 404 -11.66 7.32 9.67
N PRO A 405 -11.51 8.65 9.79
CA PRO A 405 -12.59 9.59 9.52
C PRO A 405 -12.94 9.66 8.03
N ALA A 406 -14.08 10.28 7.71
CA ALA A 406 -14.44 10.59 6.34
C ALA A 406 -13.41 11.53 5.69
N PHE A 407 -13.23 11.39 4.37
CA PHE A 407 -12.29 12.24 3.62
C PHE A 407 -12.74 13.70 3.61
N GLN A 408 -11.86 14.57 4.12
CA GLN A 408 -12.04 16.01 4.01
C GLN A 408 -11.54 16.47 2.64
N LYS A 409 -12.46 16.96 1.80
CA LYS A 409 -12.08 17.66 0.58
C LYS A 409 -11.49 19.02 0.94
N LEU A 410 -10.29 19.29 0.43
CA LEU A 410 -9.56 20.53 0.68
C LEU A 410 -9.66 21.50 -0.50
N ASP A 411 -9.72 22.78 -0.19
CA ASP A 411 -9.40 23.87 -1.10
C ASP A 411 -7.89 24.15 -1.06
N LEU A 412 -7.25 24.25 -2.23
CA LEU A 412 -5.81 24.48 -2.31
C LEU A 412 -5.41 25.77 -1.57
N VAL A 413 -6.11 26.87 -1.79
CA VAL A 413 -5.70 28.17 -1.26
C VAL A 413 -6.03 28.28 0.22
N LEU A 414 -7.28 27.95 0.58
CA LEU A 414 -7.79 28.18 1.93
C LEU A 414 -7.27 27.16 2.96
N ASP A 415 -7.08 25.90 2.56
CA ASP A 415 -6.75 24.84 3.51
C ASP A 415 -5.27 24.42 3.49
N VAL A 416 -4.60 24.61 2.35
CA VAL A 416 -3.21 24.15 2.13
C VAL A 416 -2.24 25.33 2.08
N LEU A 417 -2.42 26.26 1.15
CA LEU A 417 -1.48 27.38 0.97
C LEU A 417 -1.55 28.40 2.11
N SER A 418 -2.68 28.53 2.79
CA SER A 418 -2.82 29.34 4.01
C SER A 418 -1.83 28.92 5.10
N CYS A 419 -1.44 27.64 5.16
CA CYS A 419 -0.47 27.12 6.13
C CYS A 419 0.96 27.64 5.87
N ALA A 420 1.25 28.09 4.64
CA ALA A 420 2.53 28.67 4.30
C ALA A 420 2.62 30.14 4.72
N VAL A 421 1.49 30.82 4.91
CA VAL A 421 1.44 32.24 5.29
C VAL A 421 1.37 32.31 6.82
N ASP A 422 2.53 32.36 7.46
CA ASP A 422 2.66 32.46 8.92
C ASP A 422 1.87 33.67 9.46
N GLU A 423 0.92 33.46 10.39
CA GLU A 423 0.20 34.55 11.05
C GLU A 423 1.12 35.41 11.94
N THR A 424 2.36 34.97 12.18
CA THR A 424 3.33 35.66 13.03
C THR A 424 4.23 36.67 12.30
N LEU A 425 4.12 36.84 10.97
CA LEU A 425 4.98 37.73 10.18
C LEU A 425 4.20 38.72 9.31
N ASP A 426 4.50 40.01 9.51
CA ASP A 426 3.85 41.14 8.87
C ASP A 426 3.95 41.11 7.33
N ARG A 427 2.86 41.50 6.66
CA ARG A 427 2.39 40.91 5.39
C ARG A 427 3.08 41.41 4.11
N LYS A 428 4.20 42.14 4.17
CA LYS A 428 4.73 42.84 2.98
C LYS A 428 6.18 42.56 2.59
N ASP A 429 7.01 42.06 3.50
CA ASP A 429 8.41 41.70 3.18
C ASP A 429 8.65 40.17 3.15
N SER A 430 7.65 39.36 3.49
CA SER A 430 7.82 37.96 3.95
C SER A 430 7.77 36.85 2.89
N PHE A 431 7.26 37.08 1.68
CA PHE A 431 7.15 36.00 0.67
C PHE A 431 8.48 35.71 -0.04
N MET A 432 9.22 36.76 -0.42
CA MET A 432 10.52 36.63 -1.10
C MET A 432 11.58 36.04 -0.16
N ASP A 433 11.59 36.46 1.11
CA ASP A 433 12.54 35.96 2.12
C ASP A 433 12.26 34.50 2.49
N MET A 434 10.98 34.13 2.67
CA MET A 434 10.58 32.74 2.87
C MET A 434 10.95 31.85 1.68
N GLN A 435 10.68 32.32 0.46
CA GLN A 435 11.07 31.62 -0.77
C GLN A 435 12.59 31.42 -0.83
N ALA A 436 13.38 32.44 -0.48
CA ALA A 436 14.83 32.34 -0.45
C ALA A 436 15.33 31.34 0.60
N GLU A 437 14.70 31.24 1.76
CA GLU A 437 15.06 30.27 2.81
C GLU A 437 14.68 28.83 2.44
N ILE A 438 13.50 28.61 1.87
CA ILE A 438 13.08 27.30 1.34
C ILE A 438 14.06 26.83 0.25
N ILE A 439 14.51 27.75 -0.61
CA ILE A 439 15.47 27.46 -1.68
C ILE A 439 16.87 27.13 -1.12
N LYS A 440 17.29 27.80 -0.03
CA LYS A 440 18.60 27.61 0.60
C LYS A 440 18.66 26.44 1.58
N ALA A 441 17.51 25.89 1.99
CA ALA A 441 17.43 24.78 2.92
C ALA A 441 18.24 23.57 2.41
N PRO A 442 19.22 23.06 3.19
CA PRO A 442 19.96 21.87 2.80
C PRO A 442 19.02 20.67 2.72
N GLU A 443 19.27 19.80 1.73
CA GLU A 443 18.60 18.49 1.65
C GLU A 443 19.01 17.63 2.84
N VAL A 444 18.05 16.86 3.35
CA VAL A 444 18.23 16.05 4.54
C VAL A 444 17.84 14.61 4.22
N GLN A 445 18.70 13.66 4.57
CA GLN A 445 18.50 12.23 4.35
C GLN A 445 18.28 11.52 5.68
N CYS A 446 17.42 10.50 5.67
CA CYS A 446 17.21 9.64 6.84
C CYS A 446 18.36 8.62 6.92
N PRO A 447 18.95 8.35 8.08
CA PRO A 447 20.00 7.35 8.21
C PRO A 447 19.58 5.93 7.78
N ASP A 448 20.42 5.24 6.99
CA ASP A 448 20.13 3.93 6.37
C ASP A 448 19.78 2.79 7.35
N HIS A 449 20.20 2.91 8.62
CA HIS A 449 20.07 1.84 9.62
C HIS A 449 18.70 1.81 10.32
N LEU A 450 17.79 2.71 9.96
CA LEU A 450 16.41 2.75 10.50
C LEU A 450 15.51 1.84 9.67
N LEU A 451 15.87 0.55 9.67
CA LEU A 451 15.26 -0.52 8.88
C LEU A 451 13.80 -0.80 9.28
N SER A 452 13.03 -1.29 8.31
CA SER A 452 11.59 -1.50 8.42
C SER A 452 11.23 -2.47 9.56
N PRO A 453 10.25 -2.14 10.43
CA PRO A 453 10.03 -2.88 11.69
C PRO A 453 9.07 -4.07 11.54
N TRP A 454 8.77 -4.54 10.33
CA TRP A 454 7.64 -5.46 10.14
C TRP A 454 8.00 -6.93 10.44
N GLU A 455 9.17 -7.43 10.00
CA GLU A 455 9.58 -8.82 10.32
C GLU A 455 9.73 -9.03 11.83
N SER A 456 10.20 -8.01 12.55
CA SER A 456 10.47 -8.10 13.99
C SER A 456 9.20 -8.12 14.84
N ARG A 457 8.09 -7.50 14.40
CA ARG A 457 6.82 -7.47 15.15
C ARG A 457 6.10 -8.82 15.17
N TYR A 458 6.15 -9.59 14.08
CA TYR A 458 5.44 -10.88 13.99
C TYR A 458 6.30 -12.09 14.36
N TRP A 459 7.64 -11.96 14.34
CA TRP A 459 8.55 -13.07 14.64
C TRP A 459 9.08 -13.11 16.09
N THR A 460 8.80 -12.11 16.92
CA THR A 460 9.33 -12.07 18.31
C THR A 460 8.49 -12.82 19.35
N SER A 461 7.32 -13.37 19.00
CA SER A 461 6.43 -14.06 19.96
C SER A 461 6.75 -15.55 20.18
N THR A 462 7.70 -16.16 19.46
CA THR A 462 8.02 -17.61 19.60
C THR A 462 9.07 -17.96 20.67
N ARG A 463 9.44 -17.04 21.58
CA ARG A 463 10.36 -17.34 22.69
C ARG A 463 9.82 -16.99 24.07
N LYS A 464 8.54 -17.22 24.36
CA LYS A 464 8.05 -17.31 25.75
C LYS A 464 6.95 -18.37 25.90
N SER A 465 7.33 -19.64 25.84
CA SER A 465 6.70 -20.69 26.67
C SER A 465 7.42 -22.02 26.44
N THR A 466 8.14 -22.47 27.48
CA THR A 466 8.45 -23.85 27.89
C THR A 466 9.77 -23.84 28.66
N SER A 467 9.70 -23.47 29.93
CA SER A 467 10.72 -23.84 30.90
C SER A 467 10.43 -25.25 31.40
N SER A 468 11.16 -26.24 30.91
CA SER A 468 11.50 -27.42 31.71
C SER A 468 12.88 -27.95 31.32
N PRO A 469 13.68 -28.41 32.28
CA PRO A 469 15.11 -28.60 32.08
C PRO A 469 15.39 -30.05 31.69
N MET A 470 15.97 -30.28 30.52
CA MET A 470 16.65 -31.54 30.23
C MET A 470 17.88 -31.29 29.36
N THR A 471 19.02 -31.37 30.04
CA THR A 471 20.30 -31.97 29.60
C THR A 471 20.83 -31.60 28.21
N ASP A 472 21.94 -30.84 28.27
CA ASP A 472 23.05 -30.86 27.33
C ASP A 472 23.24 -32.21 26.62
N LEU A 473 23.05 -32.21 25.31
CA LEU A 473 23.75 -33.11 24.41
C LEU A 473 24.14 -32.31 23.16
N ARG A 474 25.26 -31.59 23.28
CA ARG A 474 26.08 -31.22 22.14
C ARG A 474 26.64 -32.50 21.53
N ILE A 475 26.09 -32.97 20.42
CA ILE A 475 26.85 -33.74 19.44
C ILE A 475 26.52 -33.22 18.03
N CYS A 476 27.58 -32.77 17.38
CA CYS A 476 27.69 -32.30 16.01
C CYS A 476 27.09 -33.27 14.99
N MET A 477 26.46 -32.72 13.95
CA MET A 477 26.38 -33.38 12.64
C MET A 477 26.19 -32.34 11.52
N HIS A 478 27.29 -31.99 10.84
CA HIS A 478 27.39 -32.07 9.39
C HIS A 478 28.86 -31.93 8.94
N ALA A 479 29.47 -33.07 8.65
CA ALA A 479 30.38 -33.27 7.52
C ALA A 479 30.79 -34.76 7.51
N ALA A 480 30.16 -35.55 6.63
CA ALA A 480 30.65 -36.88 6.29
C ALA A 480 30.34 -37.16 4.80
N CYS A 481 31.23 -36.64 3.94
CA CYS A 481 31.64 -37.33 2.71
C CYS A 481 33.04 -37.85 2.99
N ASN A 482 33.19 -39.18 3.10
CA ASN A 482 34.38 -39.98 2.78
C ASN A 482 34.26 -41.36 3.45
N THR A 483 33.95 -42.38 2.65
CA THR A 483 34.21 -43.79 2.99
C THR A 483 35.50 -44.23 2.28
N PRO A 484 36.50 -44.75 3.00
CA PRO A 484 37.73 -45.27 2.41
C PRO A 484 37.71 -46.79 2.23
N ALA A 485 38.54 -47.20 1.26
CA ALA A 485 39.10 -48.51 0.94
C ALA A 485 38.98 -49.66 1.96
N ALA A 486 38.71 -50.85 1.43
CA ALA A 486 39.14 -52.13 1.98
C ALA A 486 40.22 -52.76 1.05
N PRO A 487 41.12 -53.61 1.58
CA PRO A 487 42.38 -53.96 0.92
C PRO A 487 42.32 -55.23 0.03
N ASP A 488 43.25 -55.27 -0.92
CA ASP A 488 43.73 -56.48 -1.60
C ASP A 488 44.37 -57.47 -0.63
N ILE A 489 44.07 -58.77 -0.78
CA ILE A 489 44.99 -59.94 -0.83
C ILE A 489 44.15 -61.18 -1.15
N GLY A 490 44.54 -61.94 -2.18
CA GLY A 490 44.31 -63.39 -2.24
C GLY A 490 43.29 -63.89 -3.26
N CYS A 491 43.64 -63.84 -4.55
CA CYS A 491 43.01 -64.64 -5.59
C CYS A 491 43.53 -66.08 -5.49
N GLY A 492 42.64 -67.03 -5.22
CA GLY A 492 42.87 -68.47 -5.30
C GLY A 492 41.72 -69.13 -6.05
N GLU A 493 42.00 -69.53 -7.30
CA GLU A 493 41.36 -70.61 -8.08
C GLU A 493 39.88 -70.94 -7.88
N ARG A 494 39.05 -70.75 -8.92
CA ARG A 494 38.47 -71.81 -9.79
C ARG A 494 37.15 -71.39 -10.47
N LYS A 495 37.13 -71.65 -11.78
CA LYS A 495 36.05 -72.21 -12.64
C LYS A 495 34.62 -71.62 -12.58
N GLU A 496 34.20 -71.14 -13.76
CA GLU A 496 32.90 -71.33 -14.47
C GLU A 496 31.73 -71.97 -13.68
N PRO A 497 30.49 -71.46 -13.85
CA PRO A 497 29.70 -71.95 -14.99
C PRO A 497 28.69 -70.99 -15.64
N ASP A 498 28.26 -71.49 -16.80
CA ASP A 498 27.11 -71.26 -17.69
C ASP A 498 25.76 -70.86 -17.03
N PRO A 499 24.82 -70.30 -17.82
CA PRO A 499 23.63 -69.60 -17.37
C PRO A 499 22.38 -70.48 -17.40
N SER A 500 21.35 -70.08 -16.65
CA SER A 500 19.91 -70.18 -17.02
C SER A 500 19.05 -69.91 -15.77
N PHE A 501 18.26 -68.84 -15.80
CA PHE A 501 16.81 -68.86 -16.04
C PHE A 501 16.23 -67.45 -15.90
#